data_AF-A0A661XDJ2-F1
#
_entry.id   AF-A0A661XDJ2-F1
#
_cell.length_a   1.000
_cell.length_b   1.000
_cell.length_c   1.000
_cell.angle_alpha   90.00
_cell.angle_beta   90.00
_cell.angle_gamma   90.00
#
_symmetry.space_group_name_H-M   'P 1'
#
loop_
_entity.id
_entity.type
_entity.pdbx_description
1 polymer ?
#
loop_
_entity_poly.entity_id
_entity_poly.type
_entity_poly.pdbx_seq_one_letter_code
_entity_poly.pdbx_strand_id
1 'polypeptide(L)'
;MPVNFIPKTKIVLQIGNSVAVINEKTTKLDSPPIIIKDRTLVPLRFISEAFGAKVEWNPVFRLVFIKMGEKEIIVQIGTPYASVSGKKVLLDSPPLIVKGRTMVPLRFIAETLGAEVTWDEATKSITIIYPG
;
A
#
# COMPACT_ATOMS: atom_id res chain seq x y z
N MET A 1 12.60 -22.78 16.13
CA MET A 1 12.49 -21.85 14.97
C MET A 1 12.41 -20.45 15.54
N PRO A 2 13.23 -19.47 15.12
CA PRO A 2 13.04 -18.10 15.58
C PRO A 2 11.73 -17.57 14.97
N VAL A 3 10.82 -17.10 15.83
CA VAL A 3 9.65 -16.34 15.40
C VAL A 3 10.18 -14.97 14.99
N ASN A 4 10.14 -14.66 13.69
CA ASN A 4 10.42 -13.31 13.21
C ASN A 4 9.27 -12.40 13.64
N PHE A 5 9.40 -11.80 14.82
CA PHE A 5 8.47 -10.78 15.29
C PHE A 5 8.64 -9.53 14.45
N ILE A 6 7.64 -9.20 13.62
CA ILE A 6 7.60 -7.89 12.97
C ILE A 6 6.93 -6.95 13.98
N PRO A 7 7.59 -5.88 14.44
CA PRO A 7 6.99 -4.97 15.39
C PRO A 7 5.73 -4.34 14.80
N LYS A 8 4.69 -4.21 15.65
CA LYS A 8 3.46 -3.49 15.32
C LYS A 8 3.79 -2.15 14.67
N THR A 9 3.23 -1.90 13.49
CA THR A 9 3.49 -0.67 12.73
C THR A 9 2.19 0.10 12.54
N LYS A 10 2.20 1.38 12.92
CA LYS A 10 1.09 2.32 12.71
C LYS A 10 1.52 3.38 11.70
N ILE A 11 0.76 3.49 10.62
CA ILE A 11 0.90 4.53 9.60
C ILE A 11 -0.31 5.46 9.68
N VAL A 12 -0.08 6.76 9.73
CA VAL A 12 -1.13 7.78 9.58
C VAL A 12 -0.84 8.59 8.33
N LEU A 13 -1.85 8.70 7.47
CA LEU A 13 -1.83 9.48 6.23
C LEU A 13 -3.02 10.45 6.22
N GLN A 14 -2.95 11.48 5.39
CA GLN A 14 -4.06 12.39 5.15
C GLN A 14 -4.20 12.63 3.63
N ILE A 15 -5.43 12.66 3.12
CA ILE A 15 -5.67 12.91 1.69
C ILE A 15 -5.05 14.24 1.26
N GLY A 16 -4.30 14.23 0.16
CA GLY A 16 -3.63 15.41 -0.40
C GLY A 16 -2.37 15.85 0.35
N ASN A 17 -2.06 15.27 1.50
CA ASN A 17 -0.87 15.61 2.29
C ASN A 17 0.30 14.68 1.96
N SER A 18 1.46 15.26 1.66
CA SER A 18 2.70 14.54 1.38
C SER A 18 3.53 14.24 2.64
N VAL A 19 2.98 14.43 3.83
CA VAL A 19 3.59 14.02 5.10
C VAL A 19 2.77 12.88 5.69
N ALA A 20 3.46 11.79 6.00
CA ALA A 20 2.95 10.64 6.72
C ALA A 20 3.59 10.57 8.11
N VAL A 21 2.95 9.84 9.03
CA VAL A 21 3.53 9.51 10.33
C VAL A 21 3.64 7.99 10.44
N ILE A 22 4.84 7.46 10.69
CA ILE A 22 5.09 6.04 10.97
C ILE A 22 5.58 5.95 12.41
N ASN A 23 4.83 5.26 13.28
CA ASN A 23 5.20 5.08 14.69
C ASN A 23 5.69 6.39 15.34
N GLU A 24 4.89 7.45 15.23
CA GLU A 24 5.16 8.82 15.75
C GLU A 24 6.22 9.63 14.98
N LYS A 25 6.98 9.02 14.07
CA LYS A 25 7.98 9.71 13.24
C LYS A 25 7.37 10.21 11.93
N THR A 26 7.57 11.50 11.64
CA THR A 26 7.16 12.09 10.36
C THR A 26 8.05 11.62 9.21
N THR A 27 7.44 11.30 8.08
CA THR A 27 8.11 10.84 6.86
C THR A 27 7.47 11.49 5.64
N LYS A 28 8.29 11.96 4.70
CA LYS A 28 7.79 12.54 3.45
C LYS A 28 7.37 11.45 2.47
N LEU A 29 6.22 11.66 1.83
CA LEU A 29 5.73 10.88 0.70
C LEU A 29 6.11 11.54 -0.61
N ASP A 30 6.51 10.72 -1.58
CA ASP A 30 6.75 11.19 -2.96
C ASP A 30 5.45 11.56 -3.69
N SER A 31 4.33 10.95 -3.29
CA SER A 31 2.99 11.29 -3.76
C SER A 31 2.02 11.22 -2.58
N PRO A 32 1.12 12.20 -2.40
CA PRO A 32 0.11 12.10 -1.36
C PRO A 32 -0.92 11.00 -1.67
N PRO A 33 -1.64 10.49 -0.67
CA PRO A 33 -2.88 9.76 -0.88
C PRO A 33 -3.90 10.61 -1.64
N ILE A 34 -4.65 10.00 -2.53
CA ILE A 34 -5.66 10.68 -3.35
C ILE A 34 -6.95 9.87 -3.39
N ILE A 35 -8.07 10.54 -3.67
CA ILE A 35 -9.35 9.88 -3.94
C ILE A 35 -9.63 10.00 -5.43
N ILE A 36 -9.89 8.86 -6.08
CA ILE A 36 -10.33 8.79 -7.48
C ILE A 36 -11.56 7.90 -7.52
N LYS A 37 -12.69 8.43 -8.02
CA LYS A 37 -13.96 7.69 -8.14
C LYS A 37 -14.34 6.96 -6.84
N ASP A 38 -14.33 7.69 -5.72
CA ASP A 38 -14.64 7.19 -4.37
C ASP A 38 -13.73 6.04 -3.89
N ARG A 39 -12.52 5.94 -4.44
CA ARG A 39 -11.49 5.01 -3.97
C ARG A 39 -10.25 5.77 -3.55
N THR A 40 -9.84 5.53 -2.32
CA THR A 40 -8.58 6.01 -1.78
C THR A 40 -7.43 5.22 -2.37
N LEU A 41 -6.55 5.90 -3.08
CA LEU A 41 -5.32 5.36 -3.62
C LEU A 41 -4.13 5.88 -2.83
N VAL A 42 -3.18 4.99 -2.55
CA VAL A 42 -1.98 5.28 -1.76
C VAL A 42 -0.71 4.87 -2.50
N PRO A 43 0.45 5.48 -2.20
CA PRO A 43 1.71 5.09 -2.81
C PRO A 43 2.07 3.66 -2.38
N LEU A 44 2.01 2.72 -3.33
CA LEU A 44 2.15 1.29 -3.07
C LEU A 44 3.45 0.97 -2.32
N ARG A 45 4.57 1.49 -2.83
CA ARG A 45 5.91 1.22 -2.26
C ARG A 45 6.01 1.68 -0.81
N PHE A 46 5.54 2.88 -0.50
CA PHE A 46 5.62 3.43 0.86
C PHE A 46 4.91 2.54 1.87
N ILE A 47 3.68 2.10 1.55
CA ILE A 47 2.90 1.24 2.44
C ILE A 47 3.56 -0.12 2.60
N SER A 48 3.97 -0.75 1.50
CA SER A 48 4.58 -2.07 1.53
C SER A 48 5.92 -2.08 2.28
N GLU A 49 6.81 -1.12 2.02
CA GLU A 49 8.13 -1.04 2.67
C GLU A 49 8.01 -0.66 4.15
N ALA A 50 7.03 0.16 4.54
CA ALA A 50 6.76 0.45 5.94
C ALA A 50 6.39 -0.80 6.75
N PHE A 51 5.83 -1.83 6.12
CA PHE A 51 5.57 -3.14 6.73
C PHE A 51 6.70 -4.16 6.52
N GLY A 52 7.85 -3.73 5.99
CA GLY A 52 9.03 -4.57 5.79
C GLY A 52 9.02 -5.40 4.50
N ALA A 53 8.07 -5.15 3.58
CA ALA A 53 8.08 -5.81 2.28
C ALA A 53 9.13 -5.20 1.35
N LYS A 54 9.70 -6.02 0.47
CA LYS A 54 10.54 -5.57 -0.66
C LYS A 54 9.68 -5.27 -1.87
N VAL A 55 9.99 -4.21 -2.61
CA VAL A 55 9.20 -3.76 -3.76
C VAL A 55 10.10 -3.55 -4.98
N GLU A 56 9.83 -4.29 -6.04
CA GLU A 56 10.53 -4.21 -7.32
C GLU A 56 9.59 -3.78 -8.44
N TRP A 57 10.12 -3.02 -9.39
CA TRP A 57 9.36 -2.51 -10.54
C TRP A 57 9.92 -3.10 -11.83
N ASN A 58 9.04 -3.72 -12.62
CA ASN A 58 9.33 -4.13 -13.99
C ASN A 58 8.66 -3.14 -14.95
N PRO A 59 9.44 -2.27 -15.61
CA PRO A 59 8.90 -1.25 -16.51
C PRO A 59 8.35 -1.84 -17.82
N VAL A 60 8.90 -2.96 -18.30
CA VAL A 60 8.55 -3.58 -19.59
C VAL A 60 7.10 -4.09 -19.54
N PHE A 61 6.76 -4.84 -18.50
CA PHE A 61 5.42 -5.41 -18.32
C PHE A 61 4.51 -4.55 -17.45
N ARG A 62 5.04 -3.43 -16.93
CA ARG A 62 4.38 -2.54 -15.98
C ARG A 62 3.86 -3.30 -14.75
N LEU A 63 4.74 -4.11 -14.16
CA LEU A 63 4.44 -4.93 -12.99
C LEU A 63 5.20 -4.43 -11.77
N VAL A 64 4.52 -4.35 -10.62
CA VAL A 64 5.16 -4.22 -9.32
C VAL A 64 5.17 -5.58 -8.65
N PHE A 65 6.35 -6.04 -8.25
CA PHE A 65 6.55 -7.24 -7.44
C PHE A 65 6.75 -6.82 -6.00
N ILE A 66 6.01 -7.44 -5.08
CA ILE A 66 6.09 -7.17 -3.65
C ILE A 66 6.33 -8.50 -2.95
N LYS A 67 7.33 -8.55 -2.08
CA LYS A 67 7.68 -9.75 -1.32
C LYS A 67 7.72 -9.44 0.17
N MET A 68 6.91 -10.15 0.95
CA MET A 68 6.86 -10.04 2.41
C MET A 68 6.86 -11.44 3.02
N GLY A 69 8.01 -11.89 3.55
CA GLY A 69 8.19 -13.28 3.93
C GLY A 69 7.96 -14.21 2.74
N GLU A 70 7.03 -15.16 2.89
CA GLU A 70 6.61 -16.10 1.83
C GLU A 70 5.50 -15.53 0.94
N LYS A 71 4.92 -14.37 1.29
CA LYS A 71 3.84 -13.75 0.52
C LYS A 71 4.43 -12.99 -0.66
N GLU A 72 3.94 -13.32 -1.85
CA GLU A 72 4.31 -12.65 -3.10
C GLU A 72 3.07 -12.00 -3.72
N ILE A 73 3.18 -10.72 -4.05
CA ILE A 73 2.10 -9.95 -4.66
C ILE A 73 2.62 -9.36 -5.96
N ILE A 74 1.87 -9.56 -7.05
CA ILE A 74 2.17 -9.00 -8.36
C ILE A 74 1.03 -8.08 -8.74
N VAL A 75 1.32 -6.79 -8.90
CA VAL A 75 0.35 -5.76 -9.25
C VAL A 75 0.64 -5.28 -10.66
N GLN A 76 -0.34 -5.37 -11.56
CA GLN A 76 -0.21 -4.86 -12.92
C GLN A 76 -0.86 -3.49 -13.05
N ILE A 77 -0.14 -2.53 -13.62
CA ILE A 77 -0.66 -1.18 -13.81
C ILE A 77 -1.72 -1.16 -14.93
N GLY A 78 -2.83 -0.48 -14.68
CA GLY A 78 -3.89 -0.23 -15.66
C GLY A 78 -4.93 -1.35 -15.77
N THR A 79 -4.74 -2.47 -15.06
CA THR A 79 -5.72 -3.56 -15.02
C THR A 79 -6.30 -3.68 -13.60
N PRO A 80 -7.58 -4.05 -13.44
CA PRO A 80 -8.18 -4.23 -12.11
C PRO A 80 -7.80 -5.59 -11.52
N TYR A 81 -6.59 -6.11 -11.80
CA TYR A 81 -6.17 -7.44 -11.34
C TYR A 81 -4.80 -7.40 -10.69
N ALA A 82 -4.65 -8.19 -9.64
CA ALA A 82 -3.38 -8.53 -9.03
C ALA A 82 -3.27 -10.05 -8.88
N SER A 83 -2.05 -10.54 -8.63
CA SER A 83 -1.81 -11.90 -8.15
C SER A 83 -1.35 -11.83 -6.70
N VAL A 84 -1.95 -12.61 -5.82
CA VAL A 84 -1.56 -12.77 -4.42
C VAL A 84 -1.24 -14.24 -4.19
N SER A 85 0.03 -14.56 -3.96
CA SER A 85 0.53 -15.93 -3.80
C SER A 85 0.03 -16.87 -4.91
N GLY A 86 0.10 -16.39 -6.16
CA GLY A 86 -0.33 -17.12 -7.36
C GLY A 86 -1.83 -17.07 -7.67
N LYS A 87 -2.67 -16.53 -6.77
CA LYS A 87 -4.11 -16.42 -6.98
C LYS A 87 -4.48 -15.06 -7.57
N LYS A 88 -5.27 -15.05 -8.65
CA LYS A 88 -5.78 -13.82 -9.26
C LYS A 88 -6.84 -13.17 -8.35
N VAL A 89 -6.68 -11.88 -8.07
CA VAL A 89 -7.56 -11.07 -7.22
C VAL A 89 -8.07 -9.89 -8.04
N LEU A 90 -9.37 -9.60 -7.96
CA LEU A 90 -10.00 -8.42 -8.53
C LEU A 90 -9.82 -7.23 -7.60
N LEU A 91 -9.47 -6.08 -8.16
CA LEU A 91 -9.28 -4.82 -7.46
C LEU A 91 -10.49 -3.91 -7.66
N ASP A 92 -10.88 -3.20 -6.61
CA ASP A 92 -11.97 -2.20 -6.66
C ASP A 92 -11.71 -1.07 -7.67
N SER A 93 -10.44 -0.78 -7.95
CA SER A 93 -10.02 0.11 -9.03
C SER A 93 -8.63 -0.27 -9.52
N PRO A 94 -8.31 -0.01 -10.81
CA PRO A 94 -7.01 -0.37 -11.35
C PRO A 94 -5.89 0.46 -10.69
N PRO A 95 -4.73 -0.16 -10.39
CA PRO A 95 -3.52 0.56 -10.02
C PRO A 95 -3.09 1.46 -11.16
N LEU A 96 -2.58 2.65 -10.84
CA LEU A 96 -2.25 3.67 -11.82
C LEU A 96 -0.98 4.41 -11.42
N ILE A 97 -0.35 5.10 -12.38
CA ILE A 97 0.84 5.90 -12.11
C ILE A 97 0.42 7.36 -12.03
N VAL A 98 0.62 8.00 -10.87
CA VAL A 98 0.47 9.45 -10.69
C VAL A 98 1.84 10.03 -10.39
N LYS A 99 2.27 11.02 -11.17
CA LYS A 99 3.56 11.74 -10.97
C LYS A 99 4.75 10.79 -10.75
N GLY A 100 4.81 9.68 -11.51
CA GLY A 100 5.91 8.71 -11.42
C GLY A 100 5.85 7.77 -10.20
N ARG A 101 4.71 7.66 -9.52
CA ARG A 101 4.48 6.72 -8.41
C ARG A 101 3.28 5.83 -8.68
N THR A 102 3.44 4.54 -8.38
CA THR A 102 2.35 3.57 -8.43
C THR A 102 1.40 3.80 -7.26
N MET A 103 0.16 4.12 -7.61
CA MET A 103 -0.95 4.31 -6.69
C MET A 103 -1.86 3.08 -6.78
N VAL A 104 -2.21 2.52 -5.63
CA VAL A 104 -3.00 1.28 -5.51
C VAL A 104 -4.20 1.52 -4.58
N PRO A 105 -5.32 0.80 -4.74
CA PRO A 105 -6.39 0.85 -3.76
C PRO A 105 -5.88 0.50 -2.36
N LEU A 106 -6.10 1.41 -1.41
CA LEU A 106 -5.63 1.26 -0.03
C LEU A 106 -6.11 -0.04 0.61
N ARG A 107 -7.40 -0.35 0.47
CA ARG A 107 -8.00 -1.55 1.07
C ARG A 107 -7.30 -2.82 0.60
N PHE A 108 -7.11 -2.95 -0.72
CA PHE A 108 -6.42 -4.10 -1.31
C PHE A 108 -5.04 -4.29 -0.69
N ILE A 109 -4.19 -3.25 -0.66
CA ILE A 109 -2.83 -3.43 -0.18
C ILE A 109 -2.76 -3.67 1.33
N ALA A 110 -3.61 -3.02 2.12
CA ALA A 110 -3.67 -3.22 3.57
C ALA A 110 -4.14 -4.64 3.92
N GLU A 111 -5.29 -5.08 3.39
CA GLU A 111 -5.83 -6.42 3.65
C GLU A 111 -4.89 -7.52 3.17
N THR A 112 -4.32 -7.37 1.97
CA THR A 112 -3.38 -8.35 1.41
C THR A 112 -2.16 -8.53 2.31
N LEU A 113 -1.67 -7.43 2.92
CA LEU A 113 -0.55 -7.48 3.86
C LEU A 113 -0.98 -7.86 5.29
N GLY A 114 -2.27 -7.95 5.58
CA GLY A 114 -2.79 -8.30 6.91
C GLY A 114 -2.87 -7.10 7.86
N ALA A 115 -2.98 -5.89 7.32
CA ALA A 115 -3.15 -4.67 8.08
C ALA A 115 -4.62 -4.23 8.12
N GLU A 116 -5.00 -3.58 9.21
CA GLU A 116 -6.31 -2.97 9.42
C GLU A 116 -6.29 -1.50 9.00
N VAL A 117 -7.43 -0.98 8.54
CA VAL A 117 -7.59 0.40 8.09
C VAL A 117 -8.75 1.07 8.82
N THR A 118 -8.51 2.26 9.34
CA THR A 118 -9.55 3.16 9.85
C THR A 118 -9.52 4.47 9.07
N TRP A 119 -10.70 4.97 8.73
CA TRP A 119 -10.89 6.24 8.05
C TRP A 119 -11.58 7.24 8.98
N ASP A 120 -11.01 8.44 9.06
CA ASP A 120 -11.61 9.58 9.73
C ASP A 120 -12.06 10.60 8.67
N GLU A 121 -13.37 10.73 8.55
CA GLU A 121 -14.02 11.58 7.55
C GLU A 121 -13.83 13.09 7.83
N ALA A 122 -13.76 13.49 9.11
CA ALA A 122 -13.66 14.89 9.49
C ALA A 122 -12.28 15.45 9.16
N THR A 123 -11.24 14.66 9.38
CA THR A 123 -9.84 15.05 9.12
C THR A 123 -9.31 14.57 7.77
N LYS A 124 -10.08 13.73 7.07
CA LYS A 124 -9.66 12.99 5.86
C LYS A 124 -8.40 12.17 6.11
N SER A 125 -8.30 11.61 7.32
CA SER A 125 -7.14 10.83 7.76
C SER A 125 -7.37 9.34 7.62
N ILE A 126 -6.29 8.64 7.31
CA ILE A 126 -6.22 7.19 7.18
C ILE A 126 -5.27 6.71 8.25
N THR A 127 -5.73 5.82 9.11
CA THR A 127 -4.86 5.07 10.02
C THR A 127 -4.77 3.64 9.54
N ILE A 128 -3.55 3.14 9.38
CA ILE A 128 -3.25 1.76 8.98
C ILE A 128 -2.46 1.11 10.09
N ILE A 129 -2.92 -0.04 10.57
CA ILE A 129 -2.28 -0.78 11.67
C ILE A 129 -1.92 -2.17 11.19
N TYR A 130 -0.62 -2.45 11.14
CA TYR A 130 -0.10 -3.80 10.91
C TYR A 130 0.24 -4.43 12.27
N PRO A 131 -0.37 -5.58 12.63
CA PRO A 131 -0.24 -6.16 13.97
C PRO A 131 1.12 -6.82 14.24
N GLY A 132 1.82 -7.29 13.20
CA GLY A 132 3.07 -8.06 13.32
C GLY A 132 2.92 -9.54 13.03
#